data_AF-A0A0Q6YH69-F1
#
_entry.id   AF-A0A0Q6YH69-F1
#
_cell.length_a   1.000
_cell.length_b   1.000
_cell.length_c   1.000
_cell.angle_alpha   90.00
_cell.angle_beta   90.00
_cell.angle_gamma   90.00
#
_symmetry.space_group_name_H-M   'P 1'
#
loop_
_entity.id
_entity.type
_entity.pdbx_description
1 polymer ?
#
loop_
_entity_poly.entity_id
_entity_poly.type
_entity_poly.pdbx_seq_one_letter_code
_entity_poly.pdbx_strand_id
1 'polypeptide(L)'
;MTDAVERDPEAVSRFVERFAAQLVEAGLARMPARVFAALLASDSGALTSAELGERLQVSPAAVSGAVRYLAQVHMLSREREPGSRRERYRVHSDQWYQALTNREAIIKRWEDALREGVASLGAETPAGHRLAETLAFFEFIEKDVAEMMERWKSHRAKLFGT
;
A
#
# COMPACT_ATOMS: atom_id res chain seq x y z
N MET A 1 -23.44 -1.07 27.54
CA MET A 1 -22.06 -0.55 27.71
C MET A 1 -21.13 -1.71 27.44
N THR A 2 -20.63 -1.82 26.21
CA THR A 2 -19.49 -2.69 25.93
C THR A 2 -18.26 -2.01 26.50
N ASP A 3 -17.68 -2.59 27.55
CA ASP A 3 -16.33 -2.27 28.00
C ASP A 3 -15.39 -2.42 26.80
N ALA A 4 -15.00 -1.31 26.21
CA ALA A 4 -13.86 -1.29 25.32
C ALA A 4 -12.66 -1.62 26.21
N VAL A 5 -12.13 -2.84 26.10
CA VAL A 5 -10.90 -3.24 26.78
C VAL A 5 -9.83 -2.23 26.36
N GLU A 6 -9.49 -1.31 27.25
CA GLU A 6 -8.49 -0.28 27.03
C GLU A 6 -7.16 -0.99 26.79
N ARG A 7 -6.61 -0.87 25.58
CA ARG A 7 -5.37 -1.56 25.19
C ARG A 7 -4.20 -0.83 25.85
N ASP A 8 -3.25 -1.60 26.37
CA ASP A 8 -1.97 -1.06 26.85
C ASP A 8 -1.31 -0.21 25.73
N PRO A 9 -1.17 1.11 25.93
CA PRO A 9 -0.56 2.00 24.94
C PRO A 9 0.88 1.59 24.58
N GLU A 10 1.62 1.02 25.53
CA GLU A 10 2.97 0.54 25.26
C GLU A 10 2.96 -0.70 24.36
N ALA A 11 2.03 -1.62 24.57
CA ALA A 11 1.89 -2.79 23.71
C ALA A 11 1.57 -2.38 22.26
N VAL A 12 0.69 -1.39 22.07
CA VAL A 12 0.38 -0.84 20.74
C VAL A 12 1.62 -0.18 20.13
N SER A 13 2.35 0.63 20.89
CA SER A 13 3.58 1.26 20.42
C SER A 13 4.66 0.24 20.01
N ARG A 14 4.87 -0.80 20.82
CA ARG A 14 5.78 -1.91 20.50
C ARG A 14 5.38 -2.64 19.22
N PHE A 15 4.08 -2.87 19.01
CA PHE A 15 3.59 -3.46 17.76
C PHE A 15 3.86 -2.55 16.56
N VAL A 16 3.57 -1.25 16.68
CA VAL A 16 3.79 -0.26 15.61
C VAL A 16 5.26 -0.24 15.18
N GLU A 17 6.19 -0.17 16.13
CA GLU A 17 7.62 -0.16 15.82
C GLU A 17 8.11 -1.50 15.23
N ARG A 18 7.66 -2.63 15.78
CA ARG A 18 8.04 -3.96 15.26
C ARG A 18 7.53 -4.17 13.83
N PHE A 19 6.27 -3.84 13.57
CA PHE A 19 5.69 -4.01 12.23
C PHE A 19 6.32 -3.02 11.24
N ALA A 20 6.59 -1.78 11.67
CA ALA A 20 7.32 -0.83 10.85
C ALA A 20 8.71 -1.33 10.47
N ALA A 21 9.44 -2.00 11.38
CA ALA A 21 10.74 -2.61 11.06
C ALA A 21 10.64 -3.67 9.95
N GLN A 22 9.61 -4.53 9.99
CA GLN A 22 9.38 -5.54 8.95
C GLN A 22 9.04 -4.91 7.59
N LEU A 23 8.26 -3.82 7.58
CA LEU A 23 7.97 -3.08 6.36
C LEU A 23 9.22 -2.41 5.79
N VAL A 24 10.15 -1.98 6.64
CA VAL A 24 11.45 -1.45 6.22
C VAL A 24 12.30 -2.53 5.57
N GLU A 25 12.34 -3.73 6.14
CA GLU A 25 13.01 -4.89 5.52
C GLU A 25 12.41 -5.23 4.15
N ALA A 26 11.10 -5.03 3.98
CA ALA A 26 10.40 -5.19 2.71
C ALA A 26 10.61 -4.02 1.70
N GLY A 27 11.44 -3.04 2.04
CA GLY A 27 11.85 -1.94 1.15
C GLY A 27 11.09 -0.62 1.33
N LEU A 28 10.19 -0.52 2.32
CA LEU A 28 9.50 0.74 2.60
C LEU A 28 10.40 1.69 3.41
N ALA A 29 10.37 2.99 3.11
CA ALA A 29 11.13 3.95 3.93
C ALA A 29 10.59 3.98 5.39
N ARG A 30 11.49 4.21 6.35
CA ARG A 30 11.20 4.13 7.79
C ARG A 30 9.98 4.93 8.24
N MET A 31 9.84 6.18 7.80
CA MET A 31 8.72 7.01 8.25
C MET A 31 7.37 6.62 7.63
N PRO A 32 7.27 6.38 6.31
CA PRO A 32 6.11 5.70 5.74
C PRO A 32 5.71 4.41 6.47
N ALA A 33 6.66 3.54 6.80
CA ALA A 33 6.38 2.31 7.54
C ALA A 33 5.75 2.56 8.91
N ARG A 34 6.31 3.50 9.69
CA ARG A 34 5.75 3.89 11.00
C ARG A 34 4.36 4.51 10.89
N VAL A 35 4.15 5.42 9.93
CA VAL A 35 2.83 6.03 9.68
C VAL A 35 1.79 4.99 9.30
N PHE A 36 2.14 4.07 8.41
CA PHE A 36 1.23 3.02 7.97
C PHE A 36 0.88 2.05 9.11
N ALA A 37 1.87 1.62 9.90
CA ALA A 37 1.66 0.77 11.07
C ALA A 37 0.78 1.46 12.13
N ALA A 38 0.98 2.76 12.37
CA ALA A 38 0.16 3.54 13.32
C ALA A 38 -1.30 3.70 12.87
N LEU A 39 -1.54 3.84 11.56
CA LEU A 39 -2.88 3.89 10.99
C LEU A 39 -3.59 2.54 11.13
N LEU A 40 -2.91 1.43 10.84
CA LEU A 40 -3.44 0.07 11.02
C LEU A 40 -3.76 -0.27 12.47
N ALA A 41 -2.95 0.23 13.41
CA ALA A 41 -3.17 0.02 14.84
C ALA A 41 -4.28 0.93 15.42
N SER A 42 -4.79 1.89 14.64
CA SER A 42 -5.86 2.81 15.07
C SER A 42 -7.24 2.18 14.92
N ASP A 43 -8.10 2.34 15.91
CA ASP A 43 -9.48 1.79 15.88
C ASP A 43 -10.31 2.30 14.71
N SER A 44 -10.15 3.58 14.37
CA SER A 44 -10.84 4.18 13.24
C SER A 44 -10.21 3.83 11.88
N GLY A 45 -9.00 3.25 11.87
CA GLY A 45 -8.13 3.15 10.69
C GLY A 45 -7.72 4.50 10.10
N ALA A 46 -7.99 5.61 10.80
CA ALA A 46 -7.83 6.96 10.27
C ALA A 46 -7.32 7.98 11.30
N LEU A 47 -6.25 8.69 10.96
CA LEU A 47 -5.60 9.68 11.81
C LEU A 47 -5.29 10.98 11.06
N THR A 48 -5.30 12.09 11.77
CA THR A 48 -4.84 13.40 11.31
C THR A 48 -3.32 13.50 11.41
N SER A 49 -2.72 14.51 10.76
CA SER A 49 -1.27 14.76 10.88
C SER A 49 -0.84 15.05 12.32
N ALA A 50 -1.71 15.69 13.12
CA ALA A 50 -1.43 16.00 14.52
C ALA A 50 -1.40 14.74 15.37
N GLU A 51 -2.41 13.88 15.25
CA GLU A 51 -2.47 12.59 15.96
C GLU A 51 -1.29 11.67 15.57
N LEU A 52 -0.90 11.66 14.29
CA LEU A 52 0.28 10.92 13.84
C LEU A 52 1.58 11.48 14.45
N GLY A 53 1.73 12.81 14.48
CA GLY A 53 2.91 13.45 15.08
C GLY A 53 3.04 13.15 16.57
N GLU A 54 1.92 13.18 17.29
CA GLU A 54 1.85 12.85 18.71
C GLU A 54 2.16 11.37 18.97
N ARG A 55 1.48 10.45 18.27
CA ARG A 55 1.68 9.00 18.49
C ARG A 55 3.09 8.53 18.14
N LEU A 56 3.68 9.07 17.07
CA LEU A 56 4.99 8.65 16.59
C LEU A 56 6.14 9.48 17.16
N GLN A 57 5.83 10.55 17.90
CA GLN A 57 6.80 11.51 18.44
C GLN A 57 7.69 12.09 17.32
N VAL A 58 7.06 12.61 16.27
CA VAL A 58 7.74 13.14 15.07
C VAL A 58 7.18 14.49 14.63
N SER A 59 7.96 15.22 13.84
CA SER A 59 7.55 16.53 13.33
C SER A 59 6.43 16.43 12.28
N PRO A 60 5.58 17.47 12.14
CA PRO A 60 4.57 17.54 11.09
C PRO A 60 5.14 17.40 9.67
N ALA A 61 6.38 17.85 9.45
CA ALA A 61 7.05 17.73 8.16
C ALA A 61 7.37 16.26 7.82
N ALA A 62 7.84 15.48 8.79
CA ALA A 62 8.10 14.05 8.62
C ALA A 62 6.82 13.27 8.29
N VAL A 63 5.72 13.60 8.97
CA VAL A 63 4.39 13.03 8.68
C VAL A 63 3.94 13.39 7.26
N SER A 64 4.06 14.66 6.88
CA SER A 64 3.63 15.15 5.56
C SER A 64 4.36 14.45 4.41
N GLY A 65 5.67 14.25 4.54
CA GLY A 65 6.46 13.51 3.56
C GLY A 65 6.04 12.05 3.46
N ALA A 66 5.86 11.38 4.60
CA ALA A 66 5.45 9.98 4.65
C ALA A 66 4.06 9.74 4.05
N VAL A 67 3.08 10.57 4.42
CA VAL A 67 1.72 10.50 3.90
C VAL A 67 1.67 10.75 2.39
N ARG A 68 2.44 11.73 1.89
CA ARG A 68 2.53 12.00 0.45
C ARG A 68 3.00 10.76 -0.32
N TYR A 69 4.07 10.13 0.16
CA TYR A 69 4.59 8.91 -0.45
C TYR A 69 3.56 7.77 -0.39
N LEU A 70 2.97 7.51 0.76
CA LEU A 70 1.98 6.43 0.92
C LEU A 70 0.74 6.64 0.05
N ALA A 71 0.29 7.89 -0.12
CA ALA A 71 -0.80 8.21 -1.05
C ALA A 71 -0.40 7.96 -2.51
N GLN A 72 0.84 8.31 -2.89
CA GLN A 72 1.36 8.07 -4.24
C GLN A 72 1.45 6.58 -4.57
N VAL A 73 1.81 5.73 -3.60
CA VAL A 73 1.83 4.27 -3.76
C VAL A 73 0.49 3.61 -3.41
N HIS A 74 -0.59 4.41 -3.28
CA HIS A 74 -1.96 3.97 -3.02
C HIS A 74 -2.16 3.13 -1.75
N MET A 75 -1.27 3.26 -0.77
CA MET A 75 -1.36 2.58 0.53
C MET A 75 -2.22 3.32 1.57
N LEU A 76 -2.57 4.59 1.31
CA LEU A 76 -3.53 5.37 2.11
C LEU A 76 -4.37 6.30 1.24
N SER A 77 -5.50 6.77 1.77
CA SER A 77 -6.33 7.82 1.18
C SER A 77 -6.27 9.07 2.06
N ARG A 78 -6.42 10.24 1.42
CA ARG A 78 -6.61 11.53 2.10
C ARG A 78 -8.08 11.88 2.03
N GLU A 79 -8.73 11.98 3.17
CA GLU A 79 -10.14 12.31 3.32
C GLU A 79 -10.27 13.65 4.04
N ARG A 80 -11.27 14.46 3.65
CA ARG A 80 -11.65 15.64 4.42
C ARG A 80 -12.74 15.27 5.39
N GLU A 81 -12.57 15.67 6.64
CA GLU A 81 -13.60 15.51 7.66
C GLU A 81 -14.77 16.48 7.36
N PRO A 82 -16.02 16.01 7.26
CA PRO A 82 -17.17 16.86 6.98
C PRO A 82 -17.26 18.03 7.98
N GLY A 83 -17.32 19.26 7.49
CA GLY A 83 -17.38 20.46 8.33
C GLY A 83 -16.03 20.94 8.89
N SER A 84 -14.92 20.27 8.57
CA SER A 84 -13.57 20.62 9.05
C SER A 84 -12.61 20.84 7.87
N ARG A 85 -11.61 21.70 8.08
CA ARG A 85 -10.49 21.86 7.13
C ARG A 85 -9.39 20.81 7.34
N ARG A 86 -9.51 19.96 8.38
CA ARG A 86 -8.49 18.97 8.72
C ARG A 86 -8.58 17.76 7.79
N GLU A 87 -7.41 17.35 7.31
CA GLU A 87 -7.27 16.10 6.57
C GLU A 87 -7.14 14.92 7.53
N ARG A 88 -7.82 13.82 7.21
CA ARG A 88 -7.59 12.50 7.79
C ARG A 88 -6.94 11.60 6.76
N TYR A 89 -5.99 10.81 7.23
CA TYR A 89 -5.34 9.77 6.44
C TYR A 89 -5.92 8.45 6.85
N ARG A 90 -6.40 7.66 5.90
CA ARG A 90 -7.08 6.40 6.17
C ARG A 90 -6.39 5.26 5.45
N VAL A 91 -6.17 4.17 6.16
CA VAL A 91 -5.88 2.87 5.55
C VAL A 91 -7.20 2.12 5.47
N HIS A 92 -7.67 1.89 4.24
CA HIS A 92 -8.85 1.04 4.03
C HIS A 92 -8.42 -0.42 4.11
N SER A 93 -9.26 -1.31 4.66
CA SER A 93 -9.01 -2.76 4.59
C SER A 93 -8.94 -3.26 3.13
N ASP A 94 -9.60 -2.52 2.21
CA ASP A 94 -9.54 -2.70 0.76
C ASP A 94 -8.43 -1.93 0.04
N GLN A 95 -7.56 -1.20 0.76
CA GLN A 95 -6.47 -0.48 0.08
C GLN A 95 -5.31 -1.38 -0.29
N TRP A 96 -5.10 -2.49 0.42
CA TRP A 96 -4.23 -3.55 -0.09
C TRP A 96 -4.71 -4.05 -1.45
N TYR A 97 -6.04 -4.17 -1.60
CA TYR A 97 -6.67 -4.48 -2.87
C TYR A 97 -6.33 -3.40 -3.90
N GLN A 98 -6.65 -2.13 -3.65
CA GLN A 98 -6.38 -1.04 -4.60
C GLN A 98 -4.90 -0.83 -4.93
N ALA A 99 -3.98 -0.97 -3.96
CA ALA A 99 -2.54 -0.84 -4.18
C ALA A 99 -1.97 -1.98 -5.05
N LEU A 100 -2.60 -3.15 -5.04
CA LEU A 100 -2.26 -4.26 -5.93
C LEU A 100 -2.97 -4.14 -7.28
N THR A 101 -4.24 -3.75 -7.33
CA THR A 101 -5.01 -3.61 -8.57
C THR A 101 -4.59 -2.40 -9.40
N ASN A 102 -4.21 -1.26 -8.81
CA ASN A 102 -3.67 -0.11 -9.55
C ASN A 102 -2.30 -0.40 -10.19
N ARG A 103 -1.63 -1.52 -9.84
CA ARG A 103 -0.45 -1.98 -10.57
C ARG A 103 -0.78 -2.41 -11.99
N GLU A 104 -2.03 -2.75 -12.31
CA GLU A 104 -2.43 -3.13 -13.67
C GLU A 104 -2.06 -2.04 -14.69
N ALA A 105 -2.31 -0.77 -14.38
CA ALA A 105 -1.94 0.34 -15.27
C ALA A 105 -0.42 0.55 -15.38
N ILE A 106 0.36 0.17 -14.36
CA ILE A 106 1.83 0.22 -14.40
C ILE A 106 2.37 -0.96 -15.21
N ILE A 107 1.84 -2.16 -14.98
CA ILE A 107 2.20 -3.39 -15.67
C ILE A 107 1.93 -3.23 -17.17
N LYS A 108 0.75 -2.76 -17.58
CA LYS A 108 0.44 -2.45 -18.99
C LYS A 108 1.44 -1.49 -19.62
N ARG A 109 1.80 -0.40 -18.93
CA ARG A 109 2.84 0.52 -19.43
C ARG A 109 4.21 -0.13 -19.60
N TRP A 110 4.55 -1.08 -18.72
CA TRP A 110 5.80 -1.82 -18.84
C TRP A 110 5.74 -2.83 -19.99
N GLU A 111 4.63 -3.54 -20.15
CA GLU A 111 4.41 -4.44 -21.28
C GLU A 111 4.53 -3.70 -22.62
N ASP A 112 3.91 -2.52 -22.74
CA ASP A 112 4.01 -1.67 -23.93
C ASP A 112 5.47 -1.29 -24.23
N ALA A 113 6.20 -0.82 -23.21
CA ALA A 113 7.62 -0.44 -23.35
C ALA A 113 8.51 -1.64 -23.68
N LEU A 114 8.26 -2.81 -23.08
CA LEU A 114 8.98 -4.05 -23.37
C LEU A 114 8.71 -4.53 -24.79
N ARG A 115 7.46 -4.43 -25.27
CA ARG A 115 7.06 -4.79 -26.63
C ARG A 115 7.75 -3.90 -27.67
N GLU A 116 7.79 -2.59 -27.42
CA GLU A 116 8.55 -1.64 -28.24
C GLU A 116 10.05 -1.98 -28.24
N GLY A 117 10.61 -2.31 -27.06
CA GLY A 117 11.99 -2.73 -26.91
C GLY A 117 12.33 -3.99 -27.70
N VAL A 118 11.47 -5.01 -27.68
CA VAL A 118 11.64 -6.24 -28.47
C VAL A 118 11.64 -5.94 -29.97
N ALA A 119 10.71 -5.11 -30.44
CA ALA A 119 10.63 -4.70 -31.84
C ALA A 119 11.87 -3.90 -32.28
N SER A 120 12.38 -3.03 -31.41
CA SER A 120 13.51 -2.14 -31.70
C SER A 120 14.86 -2.86 -31.66
N LEU A 121 15.06 -3.75 -30.69
CA LEU A 121 16.32 -4.49 -30.51
C LEU A 121 16.39 -5.76 -31.38
N GLY A 122 15.27 -6.19 -31.96
CA GLY A 122 15.14 -7.42 -32.72
C GLY A 122 15.03 -8.64 -31.80
N ALA A 123 13.94 -9.41 -31.96
CA ALA A 123 13.59 -10.53 -31.08
C ALA A 123 14.67 -11.61 -31.00
N GLU A 124 15.38 -11.87 -32.10
CA GLU A 124 16.42 -12.90 -32.20
C GLU A 124 17.76 -12.47 -31.57
N THR A 125 17.89 -11.21 -31.15
CA THR A 125 19.11 -10.77 -30.46
C THR A 125 19.09 -11.24 -29.00
N PRO A 126 20.25 -11.45 -28.36
CA PRO A 126 20.28 -11.77 -26.93
C PRO A 126 19.58 -10.73 -26.05
N ALA A 127 19.55 -9.46 -26.46
CA ALA A 127 18.82 -8.41 -25.75
C ALA A 127 17.31 -8.51 -25.99
N GLY A 128 16.88 -8.72 -27.24
CA GLY A 128 15.48 -8.97 -27.59
C GLY A 128 14.90 -10.17 -26.85
N HIS A 129 15.65 -11.29 -26.78
CA HIS A 129 15.24 -12.46 -26.01
C HIS A 129 15.00 -12.16 -24.52
N ARG A 130 15.91 -11.43 -23.85
CA ARG A 130 15.71 -11.05 -22.43
C ARG A 130 14.46 -10.18 -22.23
N LEU A 131 14.23 -9.23 -23.14
CA LEU A 131 13.03 -8.39 -23.08
C LEU A 131 11.75 -9.19 -23.36
N ALA A 132 11.80 -10.12 -24.32
CA ALA A 132 10.67 -10.99 -24.66
C ALA A 132 10.31 -11.94 -23.51
N GLU A 133 11.31 -12.51 -22.83
CA GLU A 133 11.11 -13.34 -21.63
C GLU A 133 10.52 -12.52 -20.49
N THR A 134 11.02 -11.29 -20.28
CA THR A 134 10.48 -10.36 -19.28
C THR A 134 9.03 -9.99 -19.60
N LEU A 135 8.72 -9.68 -20.87
CA LEU A 135 7.37 -9.37 -21.33
C LEU A 135 6.42 -10.54 -21.08
N ALA A 136 6.81 -11.76 -21.47
CA ALA A 136 6.00 -12.96 -21.28
C ALA A 136 5.70 -13.21 -19.79
N PHE A 137 6.65 -12.91 -18.90
CA PHE A 137 6.43 -13.01 -17.45
C PHE A 137 5.40 -12.01 -16.93
N PHE A 138 5.44 -10.75 -17.40
CA PHE A 138 4.44 -9.74 -17.01
C PHE A 138 3.05 -10.09 -17.54
N GLU A 139 2.94 -10.50 -18.81
CA GLU A 139 1.67 -10.95 -19.41
C GLU A 139 1.08 -12.18 -18.70
N PHE A 140 1.94 -13.05 -18.14
CA PHE A 140 1.52 -14.18 -17.31
C PHE A 140 1.00 -13.72 -15.94
N ILE A 141 1.74 -12.85 -15.25
CA ILE A 141 1.36 -12.32 -13.93
C ILE A 141 0.08 -11.50 -13.98
N GLU A 142 -0.14 -10.70 -15.03
CA GLU A 142 -1.33 -9.84 -15.15
C GLU A 142 -2.62 -10.66 -14.98
N LYS A 143 -2.72 -11.79 -15.69
CA LYS A 143 -3.86 -12.71 -15.62
C LYS A 143 -4.02 -13.32 -14.24
N ASP A 144 -2.92 -13.85 -13.69
CA ASP A 144 -2.93 -14.53 -12.40
C ASP A 144 -3.30 -13.59 -11.25
N VAL A 145 -2.82 -12.34 -11.29
CA VAL A 145 -3.16 -11.31 -10.30
C VAL A 145 -4.66 -11.01 -10.37
N ALA A 146 -5.23 -10.79 -11.55
CA ALA A 146 -6.65 -10.51 -11.70
C ALA A 146 -7.53 -11.64 -11.11
N GLU A 147 -7.20 -12.90 -11.42
CA GLU A 147 -7.92 -14.07 -10.89
C GLU A 147 -7.70 -14.28 -9.39
N MET A 148 -6.47 -14.06 -8.89
CA MET A 148 -6.16 -14.09 -7.46
C MET A 148 -6.97 -13.05 -6.69
N MET A 149 -7.11 -11.84 -7.24
CA MET A 149 -7.87 -10.77 -6.60
C MET A 149 -9.37 -11.11 -6.52
N GLU A 150 -9.94 -11.73 -7.56
CA GLU A 150 -11.35 -12.15 -7.53
C GLU A 150 -11.59 -13.28 -6.51
N ARG A 151 -10.66 -14.25 -6.43
CA ARG A 151 -10.68 -15.28 -5.38
C ARG A 151 -10.57 -14.68 -3.98
N TRP A 152 -9.72 -13.66 -3.79
CA TRP A 152 -9.59 -12.97 -2.51
C TRP A 152 -10.89 -12.26 -2.11
N LYS A 153 -11.56 -11.53 -3.02
CA LYS A 153 -12.86 -10.91 -2.71
C LYS A 153 -13.87 -11.93 -2.21
N SER A 154 -13.99 -13.05 -2.93
CA SER A 154 -14.90 -14.14 -2.57
C SER A 154 -14.53 -14.77 -1.22
N HIS A 155 -13.25 -14.91 -0.92
CA HIS A 155 -12.77 -15.44 0.35
C HIS A 155 -13.00 -14.46 1.51
N ARG A 156 -12.72 -13.17 1.31
CA ARG A 156 -12.95 -12.09 2.28
C ARG A 156 -14.42 -12.00 2.66
N ALA A 157 -15.35 -12.05 1.70
CA ALA A 157 -16.78 -12.02 1.96
C ALA A 157 -17.21 -13.18 2.88
N LYS A 158 -16.65 -14.38 2.69
CA LYS A 158 -16.90 -15.54 3.55
C LYS A 158 -16.31 -15.39 4.97
N LEU A 159 -15.12 -14.80 5.09
CA LEU A 159 -14.43 -14.65 6.37
C LEU A 159 -14.97 -13.50 7.23
N PHE A 160 -15.32 -12.38 6.60
CA PHE A 160 -15.60 -11.13 7.29
C PHE A 160 -17.03 -10.61 7.08
N GLY A 161 -17.86 -11.30 6.28
CA GLY A 161 -19.30 -11.05 6.21
C GLY A 161 -19.69 -9.68 5.66
N THR A 162 -18.96 -9.17 4.68
CA THR A 162 -19.34 -7.95 3.91
C THR A 162 -20.18 -8.30 2.70
#